data_AF-A0A349BSP2-F1
#
_entry.id   AF-A0A349BSP2-F1
#
_cell.length_a   1.000
_cell.length_b   1.000
_cell.length_c   1.000
_cell.angle_alpha   90.00
_cell.angle_beta   90.00
_cell.angle_gamma   90.00
#
_symmetry.space_group_name_H-M   'P 1'
#
loop_
_entity.id
_entity.type
_entity.pdbx_description
1 polymer ?
#
loop_
_entity_poly.entity_id
_entity_poly.type
_entity_poly.pdbx_seq_one_letter_code
_entity_poly.pdbx_strand_id
1 'polypeptide(L)' 'TQDGVAHVLNSSLNKTAITQVKNDIRAGITKLLYVAPESLSKQENIDFFKSIHISFLAIDEAHCI' A
#
# COMPACT_ATOMS: atom_id res chain seq x y z
N THR A 1 -6.35 2.12 -20.90
CA THR A 1 -5.87 1.17 -19.88
C THR A 1 -5.32 2.00 -18.74
N GLN A 2 -5.96 1.98 -17.56
CA GLN A 2 -5.49 2.75 -16.40
C GLN A 2 -4.47 1.90 -15.64
N ASP A 3 -3.21 1.95 -16.06
CA ASP A 3 -2.11 1.49 -15.23
C ASP A 3 -2.10 2.36 -13.96
N GLY A 4 -2.32 1.74 -12.79
CA GLY A 4 -2.34 2.45 -11.50
C GLY A 4 -3.56 2.23 -10.61
N VAL A 5 -4.56 1.46 -11.05
CA VAL A 5 -5.74 1.12 -10.21
C VAL A 5 -5.35 0.23 -9.03
N ALA A 6 -4.43 -0.71 -9.24
CA ALA A 6 -3.92 -1.61 -8.22
C ALA A 6 -2.41 -1.47 -8.08
N HIS A 7 -1.94 -1.29 -6.85
CA HIS A 7 -0.52 -1.23 -6.52
C HIS A 7 -0.14 -2.31 -5.51
N VAL A 8 1.14 -2.65 -5.50
CA VAL A 8 1.74 -3.53 -4.49
C VAL A 8 2.74 -2.72 -3.67
N LEU A 9 2.90 -3.06 -2.39
CA LEU A 9 3.88 -2.47 -1.48
C LEU A 9 4.56 -3.59 -0.68
N ASN A 10 5.71 -4.04 -1.17
CA ASN A 10 6.51 -5.11 -0.57
C ASN A 10 8.01 -4.74 -0.56
N SER A 11 8.83 -5.60 0.04
CA SER A 11 10.27 -5.41 0.16
C SER A 11 11.04 -5.53 -1.17
N SER A 12 10.42 -6.07 -2.23
CA SER A 12 11.04 -6.19 -3.55
C SER A 12 11.03 -4.89 -4.37
N LEU A 13 10.27 -3.88 -3.94
CA LEU A 13 10.21 -2.59 -4.62
C LEU A 13 11.40 -1.70 -4.24
N ASN A 14 11.93 -1.00 -5.25
CA ASN A 14 12.94 0.03 -5.02
C ASN A 14 12.30 1.32 -4.45
N LYS A 15 13.15 2.21 -3.91
CA LYS A 15 12.70 3.46 -3.27
C LYS A 15 11.87 4.35 -4.22
N THR A 16 12.24 4.42 -5.50
CA THR A 16 11.53 5.21 -6.50
C THR A 16 10.12 4.68 -6.74
N ALA A 17 9.96 3.37 -6.88
CA ALA A 17 8.67 2.71 -7.05
C ALA A 17 7.78 2.88 -5.82
N ILE A 18 8.33 2.72 -4.61
CA ILE A 18 7.59 2.98 -3.36
C ILE A 18 7.10 4.43 -3.31
N THR A 19 7.94 5.38 -3.73
CA THR A 19 7.58 6.81 -3.75
C THR A 19 6.45 7.07 -4.74
N GLN A 20 6.51 6.48 -5.93
CA GLN A 20 5.46 6.57 -6.93
C GLN A 20 4.13 6.01 -6.40
N VAL A 21 4.14 4.81 -5.81
CA VAL A 21 2.95 4.19 -5.20
C VAL A 21 2.35 5.11 -4.13
N LYS A 22 3.17 5.65 -3.22
CA LYS A 22 2.70 6.58 -2.17
C LYS A 22 2.08 7.85 -2.77
N ASN A 23 2.63 8.37 -3.86
CA ASN A 23 2.07 9.53 -4.56
C ASN A 23 0.74 9.21 -5.24
N ASP A 24 0.62 8.05 -5.89
CA ASP A 24 -0.60 7.62 -6.57
C ASP A 24 -1.73 7.30 -5.58
N ILE A 25 -1.38 6.84 -4.37
CA ILE A 25 -2.33 6.69 -3.26
C ILE A 25 -2.83 8.07 -2.80
N ARG A 26 -1.93 9.04 -2.59
CA ARG A 26 -2.31 10.40 -2.19
C ARG A 26 -3.14 11.12 -3.26
N ALA A 27 -2.85 10.86 -4.53
CA ALA A 27 -3.61 11.39 -5.66
C ALA A 27 -4.99 10.73 -5.84
N GLY A 28 -5.30 9.67 -5.08
CA GLY A 28 -6.58 8.94 -5.17
C GLY A 28 -6.70 8.07 -6.43
N ILE A 29 -5.60 7.85 -7.14
CA ILE A 29 -5.52 7.01 -8.35
C ILE A 29 -5.59 5.53 -7.93
N THR A 30 -4.85 5.18 -6.88
CA THR A 30 -4.83 3.81 -6.34
C THR A 30 -6.17 3.47 -5.69
N LYS A 31 -6.81 2.39 -6.15
CA LYS A 31 -8.06 1.86 -5.59
C LYS A 31 -7.82 0.63 -4.73
N LEU A 32 -6.83 -0.18 -5.11
CA LEU A 32 -6.45 -1.38 -4.37
C LEU A 32 -4.95 -1.33 -4.08
N LEU A 33 -4.59 -1.59 -2.83
CA LEU A 33 -3.20 -1.67 -2.40
C LEU A 33 -2.96 -3.02 -1.71
N TYR A 34 -2.09 -3.84 -2.30
CA TYR A 34 -1.60 -5.06 -1.68
C TYR A 34 -0.35 -4.76 -0.88
N VAL A 35 -0.35 -5.09 0.40
CA VAL A 35 0.78 -4.81 1.30
C VAL A 35 1.22 -6.11 1.95
N ALA A 36 2.52 -6.38 1.91
CA ALA A 36 3.08 -7.50 2.64
C ALA A 36 3.22 -7.17 4.15
N PRO A 37 3.03 -8.12 5.07
CA PRO A 37 2.97 -7.86 6.52
C PRO A 37 4.23 -7.18 7.07
N GLU A 38 5.40 -7.50 6.52
CA GLU A 38 6.67 -6.87 6.89
C GLU A 38 6.75 -5.40 6.45
N SER A 39 6.10 -5.04 5.34
CA SER A 39 5.99 -3.65 4.89
C SER A 39 4.96 -2.88 5.69
N LEU A 40 3.84 -3.51 6.07
CA LEU A 40 2.79 -2.90 6.88
C LEU A 40 3.29 -2.54 8.27
N SER A 41 4.13 -3.39 8.87
CA SER A 41 4.66 -3.21 10.23
C SER A 41 5.68 -2.07 10.38
N LYS A 42 6.13 -1.46 9.28
CA LYS A 42 7.06 -0.33 9.32
C LYS A 42 6.34 0.91 9.81
N GLN A 43 6.87 1.53 10.86
CA GLN A 43 6.29 2.74 11.47
C GLN A 43 6.01 3.84 10.43
N GLU A 44 6.93 4.09 9.50
CA GLU A 44 6.74 5.06 8.40
C GLU A 44 5.48 4.77 7.55
N ASN A 45 5.20 3.50 7.27
CA ASN A 45 4.04 3.10 6.48
C ASN A 45 2.76 3.17 7.31
N ILE A 46 2.82 2.82 8.60
CA ILE A 46 1.68 2.98 9.53
C ILE A 46 1.28 4.44 9.63
N ASP A 47 2.24 5.35 9.80
CA ASP A 47 1.98 6.79 9.89
C ASP A 47 1.46 7.35 8.55
N PHE A 48 1.96 6.84 7.43
CA PHE A 48 1.42 7.15 6.10
C PHE A 48 -0.05 6.69 5.96
N PHE A 49 -0.37 5.46 6.36
CA PHE A 49 -1.71 4.92 6.28
C PHE A 49 -2.71 5.64 7.20
N LYS A 50 -2.26 6.11 8.37
CA LYS A 50 -3.04 6.98 9.24
C LYS A 50 -3.33 8.36 8.63
N SER A 51 -2.49 8.83 7.70
CA SER A 51 -2.66 10.13 7.03
C SER A 51 -3.61 10.09 5.83
N ILE A 52 -4.03 8.91 5.38
CA ILE A 52 -4.91 8.73 4.22
C ILE A 52 -6.26 8.17 4.62
N HIS A 53 -7.28 8.40 3.80
CA HIS A 53 -8.59 7.80 4.01
C HIS A 53 -8.63 6.38 3.45
N ILE A 54 -8.67 5.39 4.35
CA ILE A 54 -8.80 3.96 4.00
C ILE A 54 -10.27 3.58 4.15
N SER A 55 -10.91 3.24 3.04
CA SER A 55 -12.31 2.80 3.02
C SER A 55 -12.50 1.37 3.50
N PHE A 56 -11.49 0.52 3.32
CA PHE A 56 -11.55 -0.90 3.65
C PHE A 56 -10.16 -1.50 3.84
N LEU A 57 -10.02 -2.37 4.83
CA LEU A 57 -8.83 -3.19 5.06
C LEU A 57 -9.27 -4.65 5.12
N ALA A 58 -8.70 -5.47 4.24
CA ALA A 58 -8.84 -6.92 4.27
C ALA A 58 -7.50 -7.56 4.58
N ILE A 59 -7.55 -8.62 5.38
CA ILE A 59 -6.41 -9.51 5.61
C ILE A 59 -6.69 -10.78 4.82
N ASP A 60 -5.89 -11.01 3.79
CA ASP A 60 -5.91 -12.26 3.05
C ASP A 60 -5.11 -13.33 3.82
N GLU A 61 -5.45 -14.60 3.65
CA GLU A 61 -4.80 -15.72 4.34
C GLU A 61 -4.79 -15.56 5.88
N ALA A 62 -5.88 -15.10 6.48
CA ALA A 62 -5.98 -14.85 7.93
C ALA A 62 -5.66 -16.07 8.82
N HIS A 63 -5.63 -17.27 8.24
CA HIS A 63 -5.17 -18.49 8.91
C HIS A 63 -3.65 -18.51 9.18
N CYS A 64 -2.87 -17.62 8.55
CA CYS A 64 -1.44 -17.45 8.77
C CYS A 64 -1.11 -16.61 10.03
N ILE A 65 -2.12 -16.07 10.73
CA ILE A 65 -1.95 -15.28 11.96
C ILE A 65 -1.75 -16.18 13.18
#